data_AF-A0A7J5A8N5-F1
#
_entry.id   AF-A0A7J5A8N5-F1
#
_cell.length_a   1.000
_cell.length_b   1.000
_cell.length_c   1.000
_cell.angle_alpha   90.00
_cell.angle_beta   90.00
_cell.angle_gamma   90.00
#
_symmetry.space_group_name_H-M   'P 1'
#
loop_
_entity.id
_entity.type
_entity.pdbx_description
1 polymer ?
#
loop_
_entity_poly.entity_id
_entity_poly.type
_entity_poly.pdbx_seq_one_letter_code
_entity_poly.pdbx_strand_id
1 'polypeptide(L)'
;MKKNILALVAFLVVGNVLAQDLSKAIIGKWKLKSLEVDGSKLKPQDAFQTSEVFQVYAAKGAFTGVVGAEQKKGNWKMSNNQKEVSITTDGKKSVFKVLSFKSNKMTLKTKIDGQLITLHYKRVKEGAGNKVSDMAILDANRDGVINPYEALDVLLLMQKEKGKIATDDIAEIVASYHTEQQKESDDIFKDVDKNKNNIIEMNEAPEEMVQFLQMMDTDGSRSVSKEEMNNFNFEKAIFPGEAALKQQAKEILQQFSGGKAYVVIKNAPAEVQEEVVAWDSNEDGKLTEKEIFKGLESGASTAKFEVKGDVAYMNGTISSSTPAAVLELIFQHPEVKTIEMLSVPGSIDDVANLRASLYVHKFGLNTRLNSKSMIASGGTDFFLAGRKRTIAKGAKIGVHSWGGGATAATDLPKSDEAHQKYLDYYTKINIPTEFYWYTLKAAPASSIHNMTEEEIKKYKVRNN
;
A
#
# COMPACT_ATOMS: atom_id res chain seq x y z
N MET A 1 -67.88 10.70 16.78
CA MET A 1 -66.61 10.06 17.19
C MET A 1 -65.48 10.95 16.65
N LYS A 2 -65.01 11.96 17.38
CA LYS A 2 -64.01 11.98 18.48
C LYS A 2 -62.57 11.62 18.04
N LYS A 3 -61.69 12.65 18.13
CA LYS A 3 -60.24 12.69 18.43
C LYS A 3 -59.28 12.22 17.33
N ASN A 4 -58.49 13.07 16.65
CA ASN A 4 -57.42 14.00 17.08
C ASN A 4 -56.31 13.37 17.92
N ILE A 5 -55.07 13.83 17.61
CA ILE A 5 -53.81 13.81 18.39
C ILE A 5 -52.94 12.57 18.13
N LEU A 6 -51.64 12.63 17.84
CA LEU A 6 -50.69 13.73 17.54
C LEU A 6 -49.31 13.06 17.43
N ALA A 7 -48.43 13.67 16.63
CA ALA A 7 -47.01 13.87 16.93
C ALA A 7 -46.05 12.64 16.90
N LEU A 8 -44.78 12.76 16.49
CA LEU A 8 -43.88 13.92 16.46
C LEU A 8 -42.74 13.59 15.45
N VAL A 9 -42.57 14.42 14.40
CA VAL A 9 -41.37 15.27 14.12
C VAL A 9 -40.11 14.56 13.62
N ALA A 10 -39.69 14.87 12.38
CA ALA A 10 -38.54 15.75 12.14
C ALA A 10 -38.31 16.01 10.63
N PHE A 11 -38.18 17.29 10.31
CA PHE A 11 -37.74 17.89 9.05
C PHE A 11 -36.36 17.38 8.59
N LEU A 12 -36.14 17.24 7.27
CA LEU A 12 -35.15 18.01 6.48
C LEU A 12 -35.05 17.49 5.02
N VAL A 13 -35.02 18.48 4.13
CA VAL A 13 -34.69 18.46 2.71
C VAL A 13 -33.65 17.41 2.31
N VAL A 14 -33.96 16.51 1.35
CA VAL A 14 -32.96 15.97 0.42
C VAL A 14 -33.57 15.74 -0.96
N GLY A 15 -33.12 16.56 -1.92
CA GLY A 15 -32.81 16.13 -3.28
C GLY A 15 -33.95 15.70 -4.19
N ASN A 16 -34.41 16.63 -5.03
CA ASN A 16 -34.60 16.29 -6.43
C ASN A 16 -33.35 15.53 -6.91
N VAL A 17 -33.46 14.21 -7.09
CA VAL A 17 -32.48 13.48 -7.89
C VAL A 17 -32.61 14.05 -9.29
N LEU A 18 -31.61 14.84 -9.71
CA LEU A 18 -31.43 15.22 -11.11
C LEU A 18 -31.59 13.93 -11.94
N ALA A 19 -32.61 13.87 -12.80
CA ALA A 19 -32.79 12.77 -13.72
C ALA A 19 -31.48 12.61 -14.50
N GLN A 20 -30.75 11.53 -14.22
CA GLN A 20 -29.48 11.25 -14.88
C GLN A 20 -29.76 11.14 -16.39
N ASP A 21 -29.08 11.94 -17.20
CA ASP A 21 -29.26 11.91 -18.66
C ASP A 21 -28.83 10.53 -19.19
N LEU A 22 -29.81 9.68 -19.45
CA LEU A 22 -29.60 8.28 -19.82
C LEU A 22 -28.81 8.17 -21.13
N SER A 23 -28.92 9.17 -22.00
CA SER A 23 -28.16 9.24 -23.25
C SER A 23 -26.65 9.37 -23.00
N LYS A 24 -26.24 10.01 -21.91
CA LYS A 24 -24.82 10.05 -21.49
C LYS A 24 -24.47 8.82 -20.67
N ALA A 25 -25.37 8.40 -19.79
CA ALA A 25 -25.10 7.31 -18.85
C ALA A 25 -24.96 5.95 -19.54
N ILE A 26 -25.63 5.70 -20.66
CA ILE A 26 -25.56 4.42 -21.41
C ILE A 26 -24.22 4.20 -22.12
N ILE A 27 -23.43 5.26 -22.33
CA ILE A 27 -22.12 5.19 -23.00
C ILE A 27 -21.19 4.26 -22.20
N GLY A 28 -20.50 3.37 -22.92
CA GLY A 28 -19.58 2.37 -22.39
C GLY A 28 -19.85 0.96 -22.92
N LYS A 29 -19.05 0.00 -22.45
CA LYS A 29 -19.16 -1.43 -22.79
C LYS A 29 -20.03 -2.17 -21.79
N TRP A 30 -20.95 -3.00 -22.28
CA TRP A 30 -21.92 -3.73 -21.46
C TRP A 30 -21.89 -5.22 -21.81
N LYS A 31 -21.72 -6.10 -20.82
CA LYS A 31 -21.71 -7.56 -20.99
C LYS A 31 -23.09 -8.12 -20.67
N LEU A 32 -23.65 -8.95 -21.56
CA LEU A 32 -24.88 -9.68 -21.30
C LEU A 32 -24.63 -10.73 -20.21
N LYS A 33 -25.48 -10.77 -19.19
CA LYS A 33 -25.38 -11.71 -18.06
C LYS A 33 -26.44 -12.79 -18.10
N SER A 34 -27.65 -12.42 -18.51
CA SER A 34 -28.75 -13.36 -18.72
C SER A 34 -29.75 -12.76 -19.69
N LEU A 35 -30.56 -13.61 -20.30
CA LEU A 35 -31.70 -13.22 -21.10
C LEU A 35 -32.93 -14.05 -20.70
N GLU A 36 -34.10 -13.49 -20.92
CA GLU A 36 -35.38 -14.17 -20.73
C GLU A 36 -36.12 -14.15 -22.07
N VAL A 37 -36.57 -15.32 -22.53
CA VAL A 37 -37.36 -15.49 -23.75
C VAL A 37 -38.71 -16.04 -23.34
N ASP A 38 -39.78 -15.26 -23.56
CA ASP A 38 -41.15 -15.58 -23.14
C ASP A 38 -41.27 -16.03 -21.67
N GLY A 39 -40.47 -15.41 -20.79
CA GLY A 39 -40.44 -15.68 -19.34
C GLY A 39 -39.48 -16.79 -18.91
N SER A 40 -38.88 -17.54 -19.85
CA SER A 40 -37.88 -18.57 -19.55
C SER A 40 -36.48 -17.97 -19.53
N LYS A 41 -35.75 -18.15 -18.41
CA LYS A 41 -34.41 -17.59 -18.22
C LYS A 41 -33.33 -18.48 -18.85
N LEU A 42 -32.47 -17.86 -19.65
CA LEU A 42 -31.34 -18.51 -20.34
C LEU A 42 -30.02 -17.82 -20.00
N LYS A 43 -28.91 -18.56 -20.11
CA LYS A 43 -27.56 -17.98 -20.05
C LYS A 43 -27.09 -17.60 -21.47
N PRO A 44 -26.21 -16.60 -21.62
CA PRO A 44 -25.66 -16.23 -22.93
C PRO A 44 -24.95 -17.39 -23.64
N GLN A 45 -24.25 -18.26 -22.88
CA GLN A 45 -23.59 -19.45 -23.43
C GLN A 45 -24.57 -20.38 -24.17
N ASP A 46 -25.78 -20.53 -23.65
CA ASP A 46 -26.78 -21.44 -24.22
C ASP A 46 -27.44 -20.82 -25.47
N ALA A 47 -27.63 -19.50 -25.47
CA ALA A 47 -28.31 -18.79 -26.55
C ALA A 47 -27.39 -18.39 -27.73
N PHE A 48 -26.11 -18.11 -27.44
CA PHE A 48 -25.15 -17.58 -28.42
C PHE A 48 -23.92 -18.46 -28.61
N GLN A 49 -23.88 -19.64 -27.96
CA GLN A 49 -22.71 -20.54 -27.93
C GLN A 49 -21.44 -19.87 -27.35
N THR A 50 -21.60 -18.71 -26.70
CA THR A 50 -20.53 -17.94 -26.08
C THR A 50 -21.04 -17.07 -24.94
N SER A 51 -20.24 -16.89 -23.89
CA SER A 51 -20.47 -15.92 -22.83
C SER A 51 -20.02 -14.50 -23.20
N GLU A 52 -19.27 -14.34 -24.28
CA GLU A 52 -18.67 -13.09 -24.73
C GLU A 52 -19.63 -12.29 -25.61
N VAL A 53 -20.77 -11.91 -25.02
CA VAL A 53 -21.80 -11.11 -25.68
C VAL A 53 -21.81 -9.69 -25.11
N PHE A 54 -21.51 -8.70 -25.94
CA PHE A 54 -21.39 -7.30 -25.53
C PHE A 54 -22.16 -6.33 -26.41
N GLN A 55 -22.52 -5.20 -25.81
CA GLN A 55 -22.96 -3.99 -26.50
C GLN A 55 -22.08 -2.82 -26.06
N VAL A 56 -21.49 -2.13 -27.03
CA VAL A 56 -20.63 -0.96 -26.81
C VAL A 56 -21.34 0.24 -27.39
N TYR A 57 -21.67 1.20 -26.52
CA TYR A 57 -22.26 2.49 -26.90
C TYR A 57 -21.19 3.56 -26.79
N ALA A 58 -20.79 4.16 -27.90
CA ALA A 58 -19.83 5.26 -27.91
C ALA A 58 -20.54 6.61 -27.98
N ALA A 59 -19.82 7.66 -27.57
CA ALA A 59 -20.25 9.04 -27.80
C ALA A 59 -20.49 9.30 -29.30
N LYS A 60 -21.31 10.31 -29.60
CA LYS A 60 -21.71 10.69 -30.98
C LYS A 60 -22.51 9.60 -31.73
N GLY A 61 -23.05 8.59 -31.02
CA GLY A 61 -24.02 7.64 -31.57
C GLY A 61 -23.42 6.41 -32.25
N ALA A 62 -22.11 6.18 -32.16
CA ALA A 62 -21.50 4.96 -32.71
C ALA A 62 -21.76 3.74 -31.80
N PHE A 63 -22.05 2.59 -32.40
CA PHE A 63 -22.39 1.34 -31.72
C PHE A 63 -21.53 0.17 -32.21
N THR A 64 -21.18 -0.74 -31.32
CA THR A 64 -20.61 -2.05 -31.68
C THR A 64 -21.24 -3.16 -30.86
N GLY A 65 -21.84 -4.14 -31.53
CA GLY A 65 -22.28 -5.40 -30.94
C GLY A 65 -21.20 -6.46 -31.10
N VAL A 66 -20.96 -7.26 -30.05
CA VAL A 66 -19.95 -8.33 -30.06
C VAL A 66 -20.62 -9.63 -29.63
N VAL A 67 -20.38 -10.71 -30.38
CA VAL A 67 -20.78 -12.07 -30.03
C VAL A 67 -19.60 -13.00 -30.32
N GLY A 68 -18.86 -13.38 -29.28
CA GLY A 68 -17.63 -14.16 -29.43
C GLY A 68 -16.58 -13.37 -30.22
N ALA A 69 -16.10 -13.94 -31.33
CA ALA A 69 -15.14 -13.29 -32.22
C ALA A 69 -15.79 -12.31 -33.21
N GLU A 70 -17.11 -12.38 -33.40
CA GLU A 70 -17.82 -11.55 -34.37
C GLU A 70 -18.15 -10.17 -33.80
N GLN A 71 -17.97 -9.14 -34.62
CA GLN A 71 -18.32 -7.76 -34.28
C GLN A 71 -19.19 -7.14 -35.36
N LYS A 72 -20.25 -6.45 -34.95
CA LYS A 72 -21.14 -5.68 -35.83
C LYS A 72 -21.13 -4.22 -35.44
N LYS A 73 -20.62 -3.38 -36.34
CA LYS A 73 -20.64 -1.92 -36.17
C LYS A 73 -21.99 -1.36 -36.61
N GLY A 74 -22.41 -0.27 -35.97
CA GLY A 74 -23.67 0.37 -36.28
C GLY A 74 -23.78 1.73 -35.61
N ASN A 75 -25.01 2.23 -35.55
CA ASN A 75 -25.33 3.47 -34.87
C ASN A 75 -26.43 3.24 -33.83
N TRP A 76 -26.43 4.02 -32.75
CA TRP A 76 -27.47 4.00 -31.74
C TRP A 76 -28.03 5.40 -31.50
N LYS A 77 -29.28 5.45 -31.05
CA LYS A 77 -29.98 6.70 -30.69
C LYS A 77 -30.93 6.45 -29.53
N MET A 78 -30.89 7.33 -28.53
CA MET A 78 -31.86 7.38 -27.44
C MET A 78 -33.11 8.15 -27.86
N SER A 79 -34.29 7.69 -27.46
CA SER A 79 -35.55 8.41 -27.65
C SER A 79 -35.59 9.69 -26.80
N ASN A 80 -36.38 10.68 -27.22
CA ASN A 80 -36.51 11.96 -26.50
C ASN A 80 -37.00 11.79 -25.05
N ASN A 81 -37.85 10.78 -24.81
CA ASN A 81 -38.35 10.44 -23.48
C ASN A 81 -37.43 9.51 -22.68
N GLN A 82 -36.25 9.15 -23.23
CA GLN A 82 -35.24 8.27 -22.64
C GLN A 82 -35.75 6.89 -22.20
N LYS A 83 -36.85 6.41 -22.79
CA LYS A 83 -37.43 5.08 -22.50
C LYS A 83 -37.06 4.03 -23.54
N GLU A 84 -36.46 4.42 -24.66
CA GLU A 84 -36.14 3.51 -25.76
C GLU A 84 -34.77 3.83 -26.35
N VAL A 85 -34.00 2.80 -26.64
CA VAL A 85 -32.76 2.89 -27.42
C VAL A 85 -32.96 2.15 -28.74
N SER A 86 -32.70 2.82 -29.85
CA SER A 86 -32.70 2.19 -31.18
C SER A 86 -31.27 1.95 -31.64
N ILE A 87 -31.00 0.75 -32.15
CA ILE A 87 -29.71 0.33 -32.70
C ILE A 87 -29.92 -0.02 -34.17
N THR A 88 -29.10 0.53 -35.06
CA THR A 88 -29.12 0.25 -36.50
C THR A 88 -27.80 -0.40 -36.90
N THR A 89 -27.86 -1.65 -37.36
CA THR A 89 -26.73 -2.42 -37.90
C THR A 89 -27.14 -3.03 -39.24
N ASP A 90 -26.25 -3.03 -40.23
CA ASP A 90 -26.51 -3.61 -41.56
C ASP A 90 -27.84 -3.13 -42.21
N GLY A 91 -28.19 -1.85 -42.00
CA GLY A 91 -29.43 -1.25 -42.49
C GLY A 91 -30.72 -1.65 -41.74
N LYS A 92 -30.66 -2.57 -40.77
CA LYS A 92 -31.80 -2.98 -39.95
C LYS A 92 -31.84 -2.25 -38.63
N LYS A 93 -32.99 -1.65 -38.30
CA LYS A 93 -33.22 -0.93 -37.04
C LYS A 93 -33.94 -1.83 -36.03
N SER A 94 -33.30 -2.03 -34.88
CA SER A 94 -33.88 -2.73 -33.72
C SER A 94 -34.18 -1.73 -32.61
N VAL A 95 -35.33 -1.86 -31.94
CA VAL A 95 -35.76 -0.97 -30.85
C VAL A 95 -35.82 -1.74 -29.55
N PHE A 96 -35.25 -1.17 -28.49
CA PHE A 96 -35.20 -1.74 -27.16
C PHE A 96 -35.80 -0.78 -26.15
N LYS A 97 -36.81 -1.23 -25.41
CA LYS A 97 -37.37 -0.50 -24.27
C LYS A 97 -36.46 -0.66 -23.06
N VAL A 98 -36.09 0.46 -22.42
CA VAL A 98 -35.30 0.47 -21.19
C VAL A 98 -36.26 0.21 -20.02
N LEU A 99 -36.14 -0.95 -19.38
CA LEU A 99 -36.98 -1.30 -18.22
C LEU A 99 -36.37 -0.79 -16.91
N SER A 100 -35.05 -0.86 -16.79
CA SER A 100 -34.32 -0.37 -15.62
C SER A 100 -32.90 0.01 -16.01
N PHE A 101 -32.38 1.08 -15.43
CA PHE A 101 -31.01 1.50 -15.62
C PHE A 101 -30.41 2.00 -14.30
N LYS A 102 -29.21 1.51 -13.98
CA LYS A 102 -28.35 1.94 -12.87
C LYS A 102 -26.92 2.09 -13.40
N SER A 103 -26.03 2.71 -12.62
CA SER A 103 -24.63 2.95 -13.00
C SER A 103 -23.89 1.70 -13.53
N ASN A 104 -24.20 0.51 -13.03
CA ASN A 104 -23.54 -0.74 -13.43
C ASN A 104 -24.46 -1.83 -14.00
N LYS A 105 -25.78 -1.58 -14.10
CA LYS A 105 -26.78 -2.57 -14.54
C LYS A 105 -27.78 -1.95 -15.51
N MET A 106 -28.07 -2.64 -16.60
CA MET A 106 -29.05 -2.21 -17.60
C MET A 106 -29.95 -3.38 -17.97
N THR A 107 -31.26 -3.16 -18.00
CA THR A 107 -32.24 -4.14 -18.46
C THR A 107 -32.99 -3.57 -19.65
N LEU A 108 -32.88 -4.27 -20.78
CA LEU A 108 -33.52 -3.90 -22.04
C LEU A 108 -34.58 -4.94 -22.41
N LYS A 109 -35.64 -4.51 -23.08
CA LYS A 109 -36.69 -5.41 -23.59
C LYS A 109 -36.94 -5.13 -25.05
N THR A 110 -37.03 -6.18 -25.87
CA THR A 110 -37.32 -6.08 -27.29
C THR A 110 -38.25 -7.21 -27.74
N LYS A 111 -38.71 -7.14 -28.98
CA LYS A 111 -39.55 -8.16 -29.62
C LYS A 111 -38.87 -8.59 -30.91
N ILE A 112 -38.56 -9.88 -31.01
CA ILE A 112 -37.95 -10.48 -32.21
C ILE A 112 -38.85 -11.64 -32.64
N ASP A 113 -39.28 -11.65 -33.90
CA ASP A 113 -40.10 -12.72 -34.50
C ASP A 113 -41.31 -13.17 -33.67
N GLY A 114 -41.96 -12.20 -33.00
CA GLY A 114 -43.15 -12.46 -32.17
C GLY A 114 -42.85 -12.69 -30.68
N GLN A 115 -41.63 -13.08 -30.33
CA GLN A 115 -41.23 -13.43 -28.95
C GLN A 115 -40.75 -12.20 -28.17
N LEU A 116 -41.07 -12.16 -26.87
CA LEU A 116 -40.64 -11.09 -25.97
C LEU A 116 -39.32 -11.48 -25.32
N ILE A 117 -38.29 -10.67 -25.56
CA ILE A 117 -36.95 -10.92 -25.05
C ILE A 117 -36.56 -9.81 -24.07
N THR A 118 -36.19 -10.21 -22.85
CA THR A 118 -35.62 -9.31 -21.84
C THR A 118 -34.14 -9.63 -21.67
N LEU A 119 -33.29 -8.60 -21.73
CA LEU A 119 -31.83 -8.72 -21.72
C LEU A 119 -31.28 -8.00 -20.48
N HIS A 120 -30.46 -8.71 -19.70
CA HIS A 120 -29.85 -8.17 -18.49
C HIS A 120 -28.34 -7.99 -18.68
N TYR A 121 -27.89 -6.75 -18.62
CA TYR A 121 -26.51 -6.35 -18.84
C TYR A 121 -25.84 -5.86 -17.55
N LYS A 122 -24.53 -6.10 -17.43
CA LYS A 122 -23.63 -5.49 -16.45
C LYS A 122 -22.58 -4.67 -17.19
N ARG A 123 -22.29 -3.44 -16.72
CA ARG A 123 -21.24 -2.60 -17.31
C ARG A 123 -19.88 -3.27 -17.15
N VAL A 124 -19.08 -3.25 -18.22
CA VAL A 124 -17.68 -3.62 -18.22
C VAL A 124 -16.89 -2.35 -17.92
N LYS A 125 -16.12 -2.34 -16.83
CA LYS A 125 -15.19 -1.25 -16.56
C LYS A 125 -14.14 -1.28 -17.67
N GLU A 126 -14.02 -0.21 -18.46
CA GLU A 126 -12.92 -0.09 -19.42
C GLU A 126 -11.62 -0.01 -18.63
N GLY A 127 -10.77 -1.04 -18.76
CA GLY A 127 -9.43 -1.03 -18.21
C GLY A 127 -8.53 -0.18 -19.11
N ALA A 128 -7.84 0.79 -18.51
CA ALA A 128 -6.61 1.30 -19.08
C ALA A 128 -5.67 0.11 -19.37
N GLY A 129 -5.03 0.13 -20.54
CA GLY A 129 -4.10 -0.93 -20.92
C GLY A 129 -2.88 -0.93 -20.00
N ASN A 130 -2.68 -2.01 -19.26
CA ASN A 130 -1.49 -2.87 -19.33
C ASN A 130 -1.74 -4.05 -18.39
N LYS A 131 -1.61 -5.28 -18.90
CA LYS A 131 -1.60 -6.49 -18.07
C LYS A 131 -0.25 -6.57 -17.35
N VAL A 132 -0.06 -5.77 -16.31
CA VAL A 132 0.65 -6.24 -15.12
C VAL A 132 -0.47 -6.81 -14.26
N SER A 133 -0.52 -8.14 -14.16
CA SER A 133 -1.72 -8.89 -13.76
C SER A 133 -2.30 -8.43 -12.42
N ASP A 134 -3.62 -8.54 -12.25
CA ASP A 134 -4.38 -8.30 -11.00
C ASP A 134 -3.78 -8.98 -9.73
N MET A 135 -2.76 -9.83 -9.87
CA MET A 135 -2.03 -10.48 -8.78
C MET A 135 -0.77 -9.71 -8.32
N ALA A 136 -0.30 -8.68 -9.04
CA ALA A 136 0.88 -7.91 -8.63
C ALA A 136 0.66 -7.20 -7.29
N ILE A 137 -0.59 -6.90 -6.93
CA ILE A 137 -0.95 -6.42 -5.58
C ILE A 137 -0.58 -7.42 -4.48
N LEU A 138 -0.52 -8.72 -4.79
CA LEU A 138 -0.18 -9.79 -3.83
C LEU A 138 1.33 -9.95 -3.64
N ASP A 139 2.14 -9.34 -4.51
CA ASP A 139 3.59 -9.26 -4.41
C ASP A 139 3.95 -7.86 -3.85
N ALA A 140 3.83 -7.73 -2.52
CA ALA A 140 4.00 -6.44 -1.85
C ALA A 140 5.43 -5.89 -1.93
N ASN A 141 6.43 -6.78 -2.03
CA ASN A 141 7.85 -6.40 -2.09
C ASN A 141 8.36 -6.20 -3.53
N ARG A 142 7.56 -6.59 -4.54
CA ARG A 142 7.85 -6.48 -5.98
C ARG A 142 9.11 -7.26 -6.38
N ASP A 143 9.30 -8.44 -5.81
CA ASP A 143 10.39 -9.36 -6.16
C ASP A 143 10.05 -10.28 -7.34
N GLY A 144 8.77 -10.33 -7.73
CA GLY A 144 8.25 -11.16 -8.81
C GLY A 144 7.71 -12.52 -8.35
N VAL A 145 7.65 -12.77 -7.04
CA VAL A 145 7.19 -14.02 -6.42
C VAL A 145 6.06 -13.72 -5.45
N ILE A 146 4.92 -14.41 -5.59
CA ILE A 146 3.81 -14.25 -4.65
C ILE A 146 4.08 -15.11 -3.41
N ASN A 147 4.44 -14.48 -2.29
CA ASN A 147 4.52 -15.14 -1.00
C ASN A 147 3.11 -15.25 -0.35
N PRO A 148 2.73 -16.40 0.25
CA PRO A 148 1.44 -16.54 0.92
C PRO A 148 1.15 -15.51 2.02
N TYR A 149 2.18 -15.04 2.74
CA TYR A 149 2.05 -14.05 3.80
C TYR A 149 1.93 -12.63 3.27
N GLU A 150 2.51 -12.32 2.10
CA GLU A 150 2.27 -11.08 1.38
C GLU A 150 0.83 -11.03 0.87
N ALA A 151 0.36 -12.13 0.28
CA ALA A 151 -1.03 -12.26 -0.11
C ALA A 151 -1.97 -12.14 1.10
N LEU A 152 -1.63 -12.74 2.25
CA LEU A 152 -2.41 -12.62 3.48
C LEU A 152 -2.42 -11.18 4.02
N ASP A 153 -1.28 -10.49 4.03
CA ASP A 153 -1.17 -9.09 4.44
C ASP A 153 -2.11 -8.19 3.63
N VAL A 154 -2.11 -8.38 2.31
CA VAL A 154 -3.04 -7.70 1.40
C VAL A 154 -4.49 -8.03 1.74
N LEU A 155 -4.83 -9.31 1.92
CA LEU A 155 -6.19 -9.72 2.29
C LEU A 155 -6.63 -9.13 3.64
N LEU A 156 -5.74 -9.00 4.62
CA LEU A 156 -6.04 -8.40 5.93
C LEU A 156 -6.31 -6.90 5.80
N LEU A 157 -5.57 -6.19 4.94
CA LEU A 157 -5.85 -4.80 4.59
C LEU A 157 -7.23 -4.65 3.98
N MET A 158 -7.53 -5.44 2.95
CA MET A 158 -8.82 -5.43 2.27
C MET A 158 -9.99 -5.70 3.24
N GLN A 159 -9.79 -6.59 4.21
CA GLN A 159 -10.81 -6.96 5.19
C GLN A 159 -11.13 -5.78 6.13
N LYS A 160 -10.11 -5.00 6.51
CA LYS A 160 -10.28 -3.84 7.39
C LYS A 160 -11.17 -2.77 6.75
N GLU A 161 -11.06 -2.57 5.44
CA GLU A 161 -11.85 -1.56 4.72
C GLU A 161 -13.29 -2.01 4.43
N LYS A 162 -13.48 -3.27 4.01
CA LYS A 162 -14.77 -3.74 3.48
C LYS A 162 -15.49 -4.75 4.39
N GLY A 163 -14.86 -5.20 5.47
CA GLY A 163 -15.37 -6.30 6.28
C GLY A 163 -15.16 -7.64 5.58
N LYS A 164 -16.22 -8.43 5.35
CA LYS A 164 -16.09 -9.72 4.67
C LYS A 164 -15.78 -9.50 3.19
N ILE A 165 -14.70 -10.12 2.71
CA ILE A 165 -14.31 -10.09 1.30
C ILE A 165 -14.95 -11.27 0.59
N ALA A 166 -15.84 -11.03 -0.38
CA ALA A 166 -16.20 -12.07 -1.34
C ALA A 166 -15.13 -12.14 -2.43
N THR A 167 -14.89 -13.34 -2.99
CA THR A 167 -13.90 -13.54 -4.06
C THR A 167 -14.15 -12.65 -5.28
N ASP A 168 -15.42 -12.30 -5.54
CA ASP A 168 -15.84 -11.41 -6.63
C ASP A 168 -15.46 -9.93 -6.37
N ASP A 169 -15.20 -9.54 -5.12
CA ASP A 169 -14.84 -8.17 -4.73
C ASP A 169 -13.34 -7.91 -4.93
N ILE A 170 -12.50 -8.94 -5.04
CA ILE A 170 -11.04 -8.83 -5.14
C ILE A 170 -10.66 -7.92 -6.31
N ALA A 171 -11.23 -8.11 -7.51
CA ALA A 171 -10.94 -7.27 -8.68
C ALA A 171 -11.35 -5.80 -8.51
N GLU A 172 -12.39 -5.51 -7.73
CA GLU A 172 -12.79 -4.14 -7.40
C GLU A 172 -11.90 -3.53 -6.31
N ILE A 173 -11.32 -4.35 -5.45
CA ILE A 173 -10.39 -3.93 -4.40
C ILE A 173 -8.98 -3.69 -4.99
N VAL A 174 -8.53 -4.52 -5.92
CA VAL A 174 -7.29 -4.28 -6.68
C VAL A 174 -7.38 -2.93 -7.41
N ALA A 175 -8.52 -2.63 -8.02
CA ALA A 175 -8.76 -1.33 -8.65
C ALA A 175 -8.75 -0.15 -7.66
N SER A 176 -9.24 -0.31 -6.42
CA SER A 176 -9.18 0.77 -5.40
C SER A 176 -7.79 0.96 -4.82
N TYR A 177 -7.02 -0.10 -4.61
CA TYR A 177 -5.63 -0.02 -4.15
C TYR A 177 -4.74 0.71 -5.17
N HIS A 178 -4.89 0.41 -6.46
CA HIS A 178 -4.23 1.18 -7.52
C HIS A 178 -4.65 2.65 -7.52
N THR A 179 -5.90 2.96 -7.13
CA THR A 179 -6.37 4.34 -7.03
C THR A 179 -5.71 5.08 -5.86
N GLU A 180 -5.46 4.42 -4.73
CA GLU A 180 -4.79 5.03 -3.58
C GLU A 180 -3.28 5.21 -3.80
N GLN A 181 -2.60 4.22 -4.36
CA GLN A 181 -1.20 4.34 -4.81
C GLN A 181 -1.04 5.46 -5.84
N GLN A 182 -1.98 5.54 -6.80
CA GLN A 182 -2.03 6.65 -7.75
C GLN A 182 -2.30 7.99 -7.07
N LYS A 183 -3.09 8.02 -6.00
CA LYS A 183 -3.37 9.26 -5.26
C LYS A 183 -2.12 9.79 -4.56
N GLU A 184 -1.31 8.94 -3.94
CA GLU A 184 -0.03 9.36 -3.34
C GLU A 184 0.95 9.88 -4.41
N SER A 185 1.07 9.19 -5.54
CA SER A 185 1.85 9.67 -6.68
C SER A 185 1.28 10.99 -7.23
N ASP A 186 -0.04 11.11 -7.36
CA ASP A 186 -0.71 12.32 -7.84
C ASP A 186 -0.52 13.51 -6.88
N ASP A 187 -0.53 13.27 -5.57
CA ASP A 187 -0.28 14.30 -4.55
C ASP A 187 1.19 14.77 -4.60
N ILE A 188 2.16 13.86 -4.76
CA ILE A 188 3.57 14.21 -4.99
C ILE A 188 3.72 15.03 -6.27
N PHE A 189 3.13 14.58 -7.38
CA PHE A 189 3.17 15.32 -8.64
C PHE A 189 2.51 16.69 -8.50
N LYS A 190 1.40 16.80 -7.79
CA LYS A 190 0.72 18.09 -7.57
C LYS A 190 1.60 19.10 -6.82
N ASP A 191 2.41 18.63 -5.88
CA ASP A 191 3.26 19.51 -5.06
C ASP A 191 4.61 19.81 -5.74
N VAL A 192 5.11 18.90 -6.56
CA VAL A 192 6.47 18.95 -7.12
C VAL A 192 6.50 19.33 -8.61
N ASP A 193 5.59 18.82 -9.44
CA ASP A 193 5.48 19.18 -10.88
C ASP A 193 4.89 20.59 -11.03
N LYS A 194 5.77 21.59 -10.97
CA LYS A 194 5.42 23.02 -10.97
C LYS A 194 4.88 23.44 -12.34
N ASN A 195 5.45 22.88 -13.41
CA ASN A 195 5.11 23.26 -14.78
C ASN A 195 3.90 22.46 -15.33
N LYS A 196 3.46 21.42 -14.62
CA LYS A 196 2.31 20.54 -14.89
C LYS A 196 2.43 19.74 -16.19
N ASN A 197 3.64 19.32 -16.54
CA ASN A 197 3.93 18.54 -17.74
C ASN A 197 3.75 17.01 -17.51
N ASN A 198 3.38 16.58 -16.30
CA ASN A 198 3.24 15.18 -15.86
C ASN A 198 4.55 14.40 -15.80
N ILE A 199 5.68 15.09 -15.67
CA ILE A 199 6.97 14.55 -15.22
C ILE A 199 7.49 15.44 -14.09
N ILE A 200 8.34 14.90 -13.22
CA ILE A 200 9.05 15.71 -12.23
C ILE A 200 10.46 15.94 -12.76
N GLU A 201 10.77 17.18 -13.12
CA GLU A 201 12.13 17.57 -13.48
C GLU A 201 12.96 17.79 -12.20
N MET A 202 14.24 17.41 -12.22
CA MET A 202 15.11 17.45 -11.02
C MET A 202 15.22 18.86 -10.40
N ASN A 203 15.07 19.91 -11.20
CA ASN A 203 15.10 21.31 -10.77
C ASN A 203 13.77 21.79 -10.13
N GLU A 204 12.68 21.05 -10.29
CA GLU A 204 11.39 21.38 -9.69
C GLU A 204 11.31 20.91 -8.24
N ALA A 205 12.03 19.82 -7.93
CA ALA A 205 12.04 19.16 -6.63
C ALA A 205 12.93 19.86 -5.59
N PRO A 206 12.59 19.77 -4.29
CA PRO A 206 13.47 20.16 -3.20
C PRO A 206 14.79 19.38 -3.23
N GLU A 207 15.89 19.99 -2.77
CA GLU A 207 17.23 19.39 -2.78
C GLU A 207 17.27 18.01 -2.09
N GLU A 208 16.51 17.86 -1.01
CA GLU A 208 16.38 16.61 -0.25
C GLU A 208 15.72 15.47 -1.06
N MET A 209 14.92 15.80 -2.08
CA MET A 209 14.21 14.82 -2.91
C MET A 209 14.99 14.45 -4.17
N VAL A 210 15.95 15.28 -4.61
CA VAL A 210 16.71 15.08 -5.87
C VAL A 210 17.42 13.74 -5.88
N GLN A 211 18.01 13.33 -4.75
CA GLN A 211 18.71 12.03 -4.66
C GLN A 211 17.76 10.85 -4.88
N PHE A 212 16.54 10.91 -4.34
CA PHE A 212 15.53 9.87 -4.54
C PHE A 212 15.01 9.85 -5.97
N LEU A 213 14.77 11.03 -6.56
CA LEU A 213 14.32 11.14 -7.96
C LEU A 213 15.36 10.58 -8.94
N GLN A 214 16.64 10.81 -8.70
CA GLN A 214 17.72 10.23 -9.51
C GLN A 214 17.73 8.70 -9.48
N MET A 215 17.33 8.08 -8.37
CA MET A 215 17.21 6.64 -8.30
C MET A 215 15.98 6.12 -9.06
N MET A 216 14.89 6.91 -9.07
CA MET A 216 13.63 6.56 -9.78
C MET A 216 13.71 6.71 -11.29
N ASP A 217 14.59 7.59 -11.79
CA ASP A 217 14.85 7.81 -13.21
C ASP A 217 15.56 6.57 -13.81
N THR A 218 14.75 5.58 -14.17
CA THR A 218 15.25 4.29 -14.67
C THR A 218 15.61 4.34 -16.15
N ASP A 219 15.04 5.29 -16.90
CA ASP A 219 15.29 5.47 -18.33
C ASP A 219 16.40 6.49 -18.65
N GLY A 220 16.90 7.19 -17.63
CA GLY A 220 17.98 8.17 -17.74
C GLY A 220 17.54 9.49 -18.38
N SER A 221 16.24 9.78 -18.39
CA SER A 221 15.65 10.99 -18.97
C SER A 221 15.99 12.27 -18.20
N ARG A 222 16.56 12.16 -16.99
CA ARG A 222 16.79 13.25 -16.02
C ARG A 222 15.50 13.88 -15.53
N SER A 223 14.43 13.10 -15.56
CA SER A 223 13.11 13.41 -15.04
C SER A 223 12.47 12.13 -14.51
N VAL A 224 11.41 12.24 -13.71
CA VAL A 224 10.67 11.07 -13.21
C VAL A 224 9.25 11.11 -13.71
N SER A 225 8.83 10.08 -14.44
CA SER A 225 7.45 9.88 -14.87
C SER A 225 6.60 9.24 -13.77
N LYS A 226 5.27 9.36 -13.88
CA LYS A 226 4.34 8.63 -12.98
C LYS A 226 4.53 7.12 -13.07
N GLU A 227 4.87 6.60 -14.25
CA GLU A 227 5.08 5.17 -14.43
C GLU A 227 6.32 4.70 -13.67
N GLU A 228 7.44 5.43 -13.78
CA GLU A 228 8.66 5.14 -13.02
C GLU A 228 8.43 5.23 -11.52
N MET A 229 7.80 6.29 -11.03
CA MET A 229 7.47 6.44 -9.61
C MET A 229 6.60 5.28 -9.11
N ASN A 230 5.56 4.90 -9.87
CA ASN A 230 4.66 3.82 -9.48
C ASN A 230 5.31 2.44 -9.51
N ASN A 231 6.28 2.20 -10.41
CA ASN A 231 6.95 0.91 -10.58
C ASN A 231 8.27 0.80 -9.81
N PHE A 232 8.78 1.90 -9.25
CA PHE A 232 10.03 1.92 -8.53
C PHE A 232 10.03 0.97 -7.32
N ASN A 233 11.12 0.22 -7.15
CA ASN A 233 11.33 -0.63 -6.00
C ASN A 233 12.42 -0.01 -5.12
N PHE A 234 11.99 0.78 -4.11
CA PHE A 234 12.88 1.44 -3.16
C PHE A 234 13.79 0.46 -2.42
N GLU A 235 13.29 -0.74 -2.10
CA GLU A 235 14.05 -1.76 -1.38
C GLU A 235 15.27 -2.20 -2.18
N LYS A 236 15.08 -2.54 -3.47
CA LYS A 236 16.17 -2.93 -4.37
C LYS A 236 17.12 -1.79 -4.71
N ALA A 237 16.63 -0.55 -4.68
CA ALA A 237 17.45 0.63 -5.01
C ALA A 237 18.32 1.10 -3.83
N ILE A 238 17.80 1.00 -2.60
CA ILE A 238 18.48 1.49 -1.39
C ILE A 238 19.43 0.42 -0.84
N PHE A 239 19.03 -0.85 -0.84
CA PHE A 239 19.83 -1.90 -0.22
C PHE A 239 20.81 -2.53 -1.20
N PRO A 240 22.13 -2.50 -0.90
CA PRO A 240 23.10 -3.25 -1.68
C PRO A 240 22.80 -4.74 -1.54
N GLY A 241 22.89 -5.48 -2.65
CA GLY A 241 22.78 -6.94 -2.59
C GLY A 241 23.88 -7.54 -1.70
N GLU A 242 23.63 -8.73 -1.16
CA GLU A 242 24.54 -9.42 -0.22
C GLU A 242 25.99 -9.50 -0.75
N ALA A 243 26.16 -9.72 -2.06
CA ALA A 243 27.48 -9.76 -2.70
C ALA A 243 28.23 -8.41 -2.58
N ALA A 244 27.53 -7.28 -2.73
CA ALA A 244 28.10 -5.95 -2.60
C ALA A 244 28.47 -5.66 -1.13
N LEU A 245 27.61 -6.03 -0.17
CA LEU A 245 27.92 -5.90 1.26
C LEU A 245 29.14 -6.73 1.68
N LYS A 246 29.27 -7.96 1.17
CA LYS A 246 30.46 -8.80 1.40
C LYS A 246 31.72 -8.16 0.82
N GLN A 247 31.61 -7.57 -0.36
CA GLN A 247 32.73 -6.88 -0.99
C GLN A 247 33.15 -5.64 -0.18
N GLN A 248 32.19 -4.83 0.25
CA GLN A 248 32.43 -3.66 1.10
C GLN A 248 33.06 -4.05 2.44
N ALA A 249 32.60 -5.13 3.08
CA ALA A 249 33.20 -5.63 4.32
C ALA A 249 34.68 -5.99 4.15
N LYS A 250 35.04 -6.62 3.01
CA LYS A 250 36.43 -6.94 2.67
C LYS A 250 37.27 -5.69 2.44
N GLU A 251 36.72 -4.69 1.76
CA GLU A 251 37.42 -3.43 1.49
C GLU A 251 37.71 -2.66 2.79
N ILE A 252 36.73 -2.57 3.69
CA ILE A 252 36.94 -1.98 5.04
C ILE A 252 38.01 -2.76 5.79
N LEU A 253 37.95 -4.10 5.80
CA LEU A 253 38.95 -4.92 6.46
C LEU A 253 40.35 -4.68 5.86
N GLN A 254 40.47 -4.66 4.54
CA GLN A 254 41.72 -4.44 3.84
C GLN A 254 42.31 -3.05 4.13
N GLN A 255 41.46 -2.02 4.16
CA GLN A 255 41.85 -0.65 4.40
C GLN A 255 42.30 -0.40 5.84
N PHE A 256 41.61 -0.97 6.83
CA PHE A 256 41.79 -0.61 8.24
C PHE A 256 42.49 -1.67 9.11
N SER A 257 42.70 -2.89 8.61
CA SER A 257 43.37 -3.94 9.39
C SER A 257 44.89 -3.78 9.48
N GLY A 258 45.50 -3.00 8.57
CA GLY A 258 46.95 -2.96 8.41
C GLY A 258 47.55 -4.34 8.05
N GLY A 259 46.82 -5.15 7.28
CA GLY A 259 47.24 -6.50 6.84
C GLY A 259 46.89 -7.63 7.81
N LYS A 260 46.06 -7.36 8.84
CA LYS A 260 45.57 -8.37 9.79
C LYS A 260 44.23 -8.93 9.36
N ALA A 261 43.82 -10.06 9.95
CA ALA A 261 42.49 -10.64 9.74
C ALA A 261 41.36 -9.89 10.48
N TYR A 262 41.65 -8.77 11.14
CA TYR A 262 40.70 -7.98 11.91
C TYR A 262 41.08 -6.50 11.96
N VAL A 263 40.10 -5.63 12.21
CA VAL A 263 40.28 -4.21 12.53
C VAL A 263 40.26 -4.04 14.04
N VAL A 264 41.20 -3.28 14.61
CA VAL A 264 41.17 -2.94 16.05
C VAL A 264 40.26 -1.73 16.22
N ILE A 265 39.20 -1.86 17.00
CA ILE A 265 38.13 -0.84 17.13
C ILE A 265 38.67 0.52 17.58
N LYS A 266 39.65 0.52 18.49
CA LYS A 266 40.29 1.76 18.99
C LYS A 266 40.99 2.57 17.90
N ASN A 267 41.29 1.95 16.76
CA ASN A 267 41.94 2.60 15.62
C ASN A 267 40.94 3.10 14.58
N ALA A 268 39.65 2.78 14.74
CA ALA A 268 38.60 3.32 13.88
C ALA A 268 38.45 4.84 14.12
N PRO A 269 38.04 5.61 13.10
CA PRO A 269 37.73 7.03 13.24
C PRO A 269 36.74 7.28 14.39
N ALA A 270 36.89 8.42 15.08
CA ALA A 270 36.05 8.75 16.24
C ALA A 270 34.57 8.87 15.85
N GLU A 271 34.31 9.28 14.61
CA GLU A 271 32.98 9.51 14.03
C GLU A 271 32.18 8.21 13.91
N VAL A 272 32.84 7.08 13.67
CA VAL A 272 32.18 5.76 13.51
C VAL A 272 32.33 4.89 14.74
N GLN A 273 33.07 5.35 15.75
CA GLN A 273 33.48 4.55 16.91
C GLN A 273 32.28 3.93 17.63
N GLU A 274 31.16 4.66 17.70
CA GLU A 274 29.93 4.19 18.33
C GLU A 274 29.25 3.04 17.56
N GLU A 275 29.30 3.07 16.23
CA GLU A 275 28.73 2.05 15.35
C GLU A 275 29.60 0.79 15.33
N VAL A 276 30.91 0.95 15.18
CA VAL A 276 31.84 -0.19 15.12
C VAL A 276 31.94 -0.94 16.45
N VAL A 277 31.72 -0.26 17.58
CA VAL A 277 31.59 -0.91 18.90
C VAL A 277 30.36 -1.81 18.94
N ALA A 278 29.25 -1.41 18.29
CA ALA A 278 28.05 -2.23 18.24
C ALA A 278 28.24 -3.47 17.34
N TRP A 279 29.17 -3.42 16.39
CA TRP A 279 29.47 -4.55 15.49
C TRP A 279 30.31 -5.65 16.17
N ASP A 280 31.02 -5.30 17.26
CA ASP A 280 31.81 -6.23 18.07
C ASP A 280 30.90 -7.18 18.87
N SER A 281 30.56 -8.29 18.23
CA SER A 281 29.60 -9.23 18.76
C SER A 281 30.19 -10.00 19.93
N ASN A 282 31.50 -10.27 19.91
CA ASN A 282 32.21 -11.11 20.89
C ASN A 282 32.96 -10.31 21.98
N GLU A 283 32.99 -8.98 21.90
CA GLU A 283 33.62 -8.05 22.85
C GLU A 283 35.13 -8.23 23.00
N ASP A 284 35.81 -8.70 21.95
CA ASP A 284 37.26 -8.87 21.98
C ASP A 284 38.03 -7.59 21.56
N GLY A 285 37.29 -6.52 21.24
CA GLY A 285 37.84 -5.23 20.82
C GLY A 285 38.32 -5.22 19.36
N LYS A 286 37.97 -6.25 18.58
CA LYS A 286 38.37 -6.43 17.19
C LYS A 286 37.14 -6.73 16.34
N LEU A 287 37.19 -6.29 15.09
CA LEU A 287 36.18 -6.57 14.10
C LEU A 287 36.73 -7.50 13.03
N THR A 288 36.17 -8.70 12.95
CA THR A 288 36.40 -9.63 11.85
C THR A 288 35.59 -9.24 10.61
N GLU A 289 35.94 -9.78 9.44
CA GLU A 289 35.14 -9.62 8.20
C GLU A 289 33.66 -9.95 8.45
N LYS A 290 33.39 -10.99 9.24
CA LYS A 290 32.04 -11.46 9.57
C LYS A 290 31.26 -10.44 10.40
N GLU A 291 31.91 -9.80 11.37
CA GLU A 291 31.29 -8.79 12.21
C GLU A 291 31.05 -7.49 11.45
N ILE A 292 32.01 -7.08 10.61
CA ILE A 292 31.85 -5.95 9.70
C ILE A 292 30.67 -6.19 8.76
N PHE A 293 30.63 -7.35 8.11
CA PHE A 293 29.52 -7.72 7.23
C PHE A 293 28.17 -7.68 7.95
N LYS A 294 28.09 -8.27 9.15
CA LYS A 294 26.84 -8.29 9.92
C LYS A 294 26.40 -6.88 10.36
N GLY A 295 27.36 -6.03 10.71
CA GLY A 295 27.11 -4.63 11.03
C GLY A 295 26.56 -3.84 9.84
N LEU A 296 27.18 -3.98 8.67
CA LEU A 296 26.71 -3.39 7.42
C LEU A 296 25.31 -3.91 7.03
N GLU A 297 25.11 -5.23 7.08
CA GLU A 297 23.82 -5.86 6.76
C GLU A 297 22.70 -5.31 7.63
N SER A 298 22.97 -5.02 8.92
CA SER A 298 21.96 -4.54 9.84
C SER A 298 21.34 -3.19 9.47
N GLY A 299 22.12 -2.31 8.80
CA GLY A 299 21.63 -1.02 8.30
C GLY A 299 21.21 -1.04 6.83
N ALA A 300 21.68 -2.03 6.08
CA ALA A 300 21.60 -2.07 4.62
C ALA A 300 20.87 -3.30 4.08
N SER A 301 20.00 -3.91 4.89
CA SER A 301 19.12 -4.99 4.47
C SER A 301 17.73 -4.84 5.08
N THR A 302 16.78 -5.57 4.52
CA THR A 302 15.44 -5.66 5.09
C THR A 302 15.41 -6.38 6.42
N ALA A 303 14.42 -6.03 7.24
CA ALA A 303 14.21 -6.66 8.53
C ALA A 303 13.97 -8.17 8.38
N LYS A 304 14.81 -8.96 9.05
CA LYS A 304 14.75 -10.42 9.10
C LYS A 304 14.55 -10.89 10.54
N PHE A 305 14.01 -12.09 10.69
CA PHE A 305 13.82 -12.77 11.97
C PHE A 305 14.61 -14.07 12.02
N GLU A 306 15.51 -14.21 12.99
CA GLU A 306 16.17 -15.48 13.32
C GLU A 306 15.49 -16.10 14.54
N VAL A 307 14.86 -17.26 14.41
CA VAL A 307 14.11 -17.90 15.51
C VAL A 307 15.01 -18.85 16.32
N LYS A 308 15.01 -18.71 17.65
CA LYS A 308 15.63 -19.65 18.60
C LYS A 308 14.70 -19.86 19.79
N GLY A 309 14.03 -21.02 19.82
CA GLY A 309 13.07 -21.33 20.88
C GLY A 309 11.88 -20.37 20.85
N ASP A 310 11.57 -19.75 21.97
CA ASP A 310 10.45 -18.80 22.11
C ASP A 310 10.82 -17.34 21.76
N VAL A 311 12.03 -17.12 21.24
CA VAL A 311 12.57 -15.80 20.89
C VAL A 311 12.86 -15.73 19.38
N ALA A 312 12.40 -14.66 18.75
CA ALA A 312 12.82 -14.26 17.41
C ALA A 312 13.72 -13.03 17.49
N TYR A 313 14.91 -13.10 16.90
CA TYR A 313 15.86 -12.00 16.84
C TYR A 313 15.63 -11.19 15.57
N MET A 314 15.25 -9.93 15.74
CA MET A 314 14.99 -9.01 14.64
C MET A 314 16.21 -8.14 14.36
N ASN A 315 16.59 -8.05 13.09
CA ASN A 315 17.67 -7.20 12.63
C ASN A 315 17.38 -6.73 11.19
N GLY A 316 17.70 -5.48 10.86
CA GLY A 316 17.49 -4.89 9.54
C GLY A 316 16.49 -3.73 9.53
N THR A 317 16.42 -3.05 8.40
CA THR A 317 15.53 -1.91 8.16
C THR A 317 14.13 -2.38 7.76
N ILE A 318 13.11 -1.78 8.37
CA ILE A 318 11.72 -2.12 8.10
C ILE A 318 11.33 -1.63 6.71
N SER A 319 10.78 -2.52 5.88
CA SER A 319 10.37 -2.25 4.50
C SER A 319 9.00 -2.85 4.20
N SER A 320 8.57 -2.77 2.94
CA SER A 320 7.32 -3.36 2.45
C SER A 320 7.22 -4.88 2.66
N SER A 321 8.34 -5.60 2.79
CA SER A 321 8.38 -7.04 3.07
C SER A 321 8.17 -7.39 4.57
N THR A 322 8.35 -6.43 5.48
CA THR A 322 8.31 -6.69 6.93
C THR A 322 6.95 -7.17 7.46
N PRO A 323 5.78 -6.66 7.00
CA PRO A 323 4.48 -7.18 7.42
C PRO A 323 4.32 -8.68 7.13
N ALA A 324 4.74 -9.13 5.95
CA ALA A 324 4.70 -10.53 5.56
C ALA A 324 5.65 -11.37 6.43
N ALA A 325 6.87 -10.88 6.68
CA ALA A 325 7.82 -11.55 7.57
C ALA A 325 7.29 -11.70 9.02
N VAL A 326 6.55 -10.72 9.52
CA VAL A 326 5.89 -10.81 10.85
C VAL A 326 4.76 -11.83 10.83
N LEU A 327 3.92 -11.85 9.80
CA LEU A 327 2.86 -12.86 9.67
C LEU A 327 3.44 -14.27 9.54
N GLU A 328 4.49 -14.43 8.74
CA GLU A 328 5.24 -15.67 8.63
C GLU A 328 5.74 -16.14 10.00
N LEU A 329 6.39 -15.25 10.76
CA LEU A 329 6.85 -15.54 12.11
C LEU A 329 5.70 -16.02 13.00
N ILE A 330 4.57 -15.32 12.99
CA ILE A 330 3.40 -15.63 13.82
C ILE A 330 2.80 -17.01 13.49
N PHE A 331 2.69 -17.34 12.19
CA PHE A 331 1.99 -18.55 11.76
C PHE A 331 2.89 -19.78 11.65
N GLN A 332 4.18 -19.62 11.34
CA GLN A 332 5.13 -20.72 11.24
C GLN A 332 5.85 -21.02 12.56
N HIS A 333 5.98 -20.03 13.45
CA HIS A 333 6.65 -20.16 14.72
C HIS A 333 5.73 -19.80 15.90
N PRO A 334 4.62 -20.54 16.11
CA PRO A 334 3.65 -20.25 17.17
C PRO A 334 4.24 -20.33 18.59
N GLU A 335 5.40 -20.98 18.76
CA GLU A 335 6.18 -21.01 19.98
C GLU A 335 6.78 -19.66 20.35
N VAL A 336 7.06 -18.79 19.38
CA VAL A 336 7.65 -17.48 19.60
C VAL A 336 6.69 -16.60 20.41
N LYS A 337 7.21 -16.03 21.49
CA LYS A 337 6.50 -15.09 22.37
C LYS A 337 7.16 -13.73 22.42
N THR A 338 8.45 -13.65 22.08
CA THR A 338 9.24 -12.43 22.20
C THR A 338 10.02 -12.16 20.93
N ILE A 339 9.91 -10.94 20.42
CA ILE A 339 10.81 -10.40 19.40
C ILE A 339 11.89 -9.60 20.13
N GLU A 340 13.14 -10.07 20.07
CA GLU A 340 14.29 -9.33 20.57
C GLU A 340 14.91 -8.52 19.43
N MET A 341 14.81 -7.21 19.50
CA MET A 341 15.29 -6.31 18.44
C MET A 341 16.75 -5.97 18.69
N LEU A 342 17.62 -6.31 17.75
CA LEU A 342 19.07 -6.13 17.89
C LEU A 342 19.51 -4.81 17.27
N SER A 343 19.41 -4.69 15.95
CA SER A 343 19.70 -3.46 15.23
C SER A 343 18.57 -3.22 14.24
N VAL A 344 17.73 -2.22 14.53
CA VAL A 344 16.55 -1.88 13.73
C VAL A 344 16.53 -0.37 13.55
N PRO A 345 17.27 0.17 12.56
CA PRO A 345 17.56 1.59 12.46
C PRO A 345 16.34 2.45 12.11
N GLY A 346 15.29 1.84 11.56
CA GLY A 346 14.09 2.57 11.15
C GLY A 346 13.27 1.84 10.11
N SER A 347 12.44 2.62 9.41
CA SER A 347 11.64 2.19 8.27
C SER A 347 11.98 3.02 7.04
N ILE A 348 11.98 2.36 5.87
CA ILE A 348 11.87 3.03 4.57
C ILE A 348 10.42 3.05 4.05
N ASP A 349 9.54 2.24 4.65
CA ASP A 349 8.10 2.23 4.41
C ASP A 349 7.36 2.32 5.75
N ASP A 350 6.94 3.54 6.10
CA ASP A 350 6.24 3.82 7.37
C ASP A 350 4.88 3.13 7.43
N VAL A 351 4.18 2.97 6.31
CA VAL A 351 2.86 2.33 6.28
C VAL A 351 3.03 0.84 6.56
N ALA A 352 4.00 0.18 5.91
CA ALA A 352 4.36 -1.19 6.23
C ALA A 352 4.79 -1.36 7.68
N ASN A 353 5.59 -0.42 8.22
CA ASN A 353 5.99 -0.46 9.61
C ASN A 353 4.80 -0.46 10.59
N LEU A 354 3.88 0.50 10.45
CA LEU A 354 2.71 0.58 11.33
C LEU A 354 1.83 -0.69 11.20
N ARG A 355 1.71 -1.27 10.01
CA ARG A 355 0.97 -2.52 9.78
C ARG A 355 1.63 -3.71 10.46
N ALA A 356 2.93 -3.92 10.23
CA ALA A 356 3.70 -5.00 10.86
C ALA A 356 3.62 -4.90 12.39
N SER A 357 3.77 -3.69 12.92
CA SER A 357 3.65 -3.38 14.34
C SER A 357 2.26 -3.71 14.89
N LEU A 358 1.18 -3.37 14.17
CA LEU A 358 -0.17 -3.73 14.56
C LEU A 358 -0.40 -5.26 14.57
N TYR A 359 0.29 -6.03 13.72
CA TYR A 359 0.28 -7.50 13.81
C TYR A 359 0.93 -7.98 15.11
N VAL A 360 2.13 -7.48 15.43
CA VAL A 360 2.82 -7.77 16.71
C VAL A 360 1.90 -7.51 17.90
N HIS A 361 1.23 -6.35 17.92
CA HIS A 361 0.31 -5.98 19.00
C HIS A 361 -0.93 -6.90 19.05
N LYS A 362 -1.58 -7.11 17.90
CA LYS A 362 -2.82 -7.91 17.78
C LYS A 362 -2.62 -9.36 18.21
N PHE A 363 -1.49 -9.96 17.84
CA PHE A 363 -1.16 -11.33 18.20
C PHE A 363 -0.47 -11.44 19.58
N GLY A 364 -0.24 -10.32 20.25
CA GLY A 364 0.19 -10.28 21.64
C GLY A 364 1.64 -10.71 21.86
N LEU A 365 2.51 -10.54 20.86
CA LEU A 365 3.95 -10.76 20.99
C LEU A 365 4.58 -9.68 21.90
N ASN A 366 5.61 -10.07 22.63
CA ASN A 366 6.42 -9.16 23.43
C ASN A 366 7.57 -8.60 22.60
N THR A 367 8.10 -7.44 22.99
CA THR A 367 9.33 -6.88 22.42
C THR A 367 10.38 -6.68 23.50
N ARG A 368 11.64 -6.96 23.15
CA ARG A 368 12.78 -6.88 24.07
C ARG A 368 13.97 -6.19 23.42
N LEU A 369 14.64 -5.35 24.20
CA LEU A 369 15.94 -4.77 23.90
C LEU A 369 16.95 -5.26 24.94
N ASN A 370 18.08 -5.78 24.48
CA ASN A 370 19.23 -6.09 25.31
C ASN A 370 20.18 -4.87 25.37
N SER A 371 21.28 -4.99 26.11
CA SER A 371 22.21 -3.87 26.35
C SER A 371 22.96 -3.39 25.09
N LYS A 372 22.91 -4.15 24.00
CA LYS A 372 23.51 -3.82 22.69
C LYS A 372 22.47 -3.40 21.66
N SER A 373 21.19 -3.45 22.02
CA SER A 373 20.12 -3.12 21.09
C SER A 373 20.17 -1.66 20.68
N MET A 374 20.06 -1.40 19.38
CA MET A 374 19.96 -0.07 18.80
C MET A 374 18.74 -0.05 17.90
N ILE A 375 17.73 0.70 18.32
CA ILE A 375 16.54 0.94 17.50
C ILE A 375 16.36 2.44 17.31
N ALA A 376 15.83 2.86 16.18
CA ALA A 376 15.48 4.26 15.95
C ALA A 376 14.28 4.37 15.01
N SER A 377 13.69 5.57 14.94
CA SER A 377 12.64 5.89 13.95
C SER A 377 11.49 4.86 13.98
N GLY A 378 11.09 4.32 12.83
CA GLY A 378 10.11 3.24 12.76
C GLY A 378 10.43 1.97 13.57
N GLY A 379 11.71 1.69 13.85
CA GLY A 379 12.11 0.63 14.78
C GLY A 379 11.65 0.90 16.22
N THR A 380 11.63 2.17 16.64
CA THR A 380 11.04 2.57 17.93
C THR A 380 9.53 2.34 17.93
N ASP A 381 8.83 2.66 16.84
CA ASP A 381 7.40 2.37 16.71
C ASP A 381 7.10 0.88 16.80
N PHE A 382 7.89 0.05 16.11
CA PHE A 382 7.76 -1.40 16.15
C PHE A 382 7.97 -1.97 17.55
N PHE A 383 9.00 -1.49 18.26
CA PHE A 383 9.24 -1.88 19.64
C PHE A 383 8.03 -1.57 20.53
N LEU A 384 7.39 -0.42 20.34
CA LEU A 384 6.25 0.02 21.14
C LEU A 384 4.99 -0.84 20.95
N ALA A 385 4.86 -1.57 19.84
CA ALA A 385 3.71 -2.47 19.63
C ALA A 385 3.71 -3.70 20.54
N GLY A 386 4.87 -4.07 21.11
CA GLY A 386 4.98 -5.21 22.00
C GLY A 386 4.03 -5.13 23.19
N ARG A 387 3.40 -6.28 23.52
CA ARG A 387 2.47 -6.37 24.65
C ARG A 387 3.19 -6.15 25.99
N LYS A 388 4.33 -6.82 26.18
CA LYS A 388 5.33 -6.51 27.20
C LYS A 388 6.59 -5.99 26.52
N ARG A 389 7.11 -4.88 27.02
CA ARG A 389 8.26 -4.14 26.49
C ARG A 389 9.35 -4.07 27.54
N THR A 390 10.43 -4.80 27.33
CA THR A 390 11.57 -4.85 28.25
C THR A 390 12.78 -4.17 27.65
N ILE A 391 13.41 -3.27 28.41
CA ILE A 391 14.60 -2.52 28.00
C ILE A 391 15.72 -2.82 29.00
N ALA A 392 16.81 -3.44 28.53
CA ALA A 392 18.01 -3.61 29.34
C ALA A 392 18.84 -2.32 29.36
N LYS A 393 19.58 -2.11 30.46
CA LYS A 393 20.51 -0.98 30.58
C LYS A 393 21.56 -1.04 29.47
N GLY A 394 21.72 0.06 28.74
CA GLY A 394 22.63 0.18 27.59
C GLY A 394 21.95 0.17 26.23
N ALA A 395 20.69 -0.29 26.15
CA ALA A 395 19.90 -0.19 24.91
C ALA A 395 19.73 1.27 24.47
N LYS A 396 19.82 1.52 23.16
CA LYS A 396 19.61 2.84 22.55
C LYS A 396 18.30 2.86 21.79
N ILE A 397 17.50 3.89 22.07
CA ILE A 397 16.17 4.09 21.49
C ILE A 397 16.15 5.49 20.90
N GLY A 398 16.31 5.57 19.60
CA GLY A 398 16.33 6.81 18.84
C GLY A 398 14.94 7.27 18.43
N VAL A 399 14.69 8.56 18.54
CA VAL A 399 13.48 9.22 18.01
C VAL A 399 13.87 10.47 17.24
N HIS A 400 13.11 10.78 16.20
CA HIS A 400 13.25 12.00 15.42
C HIS A 400 11.95 12.29 14.65
N SER A 401 11.84 13.49 14.08
CA SER A 401 10.78 13.84 13.14
C SER A 401 10.91 13.04 11.85
N TRP A 402 9.80 12.55 11.29
CA TRP A 402 9.81 12.03 9.92
C TRP A 402 9.97 13.17 8.89
N GLY A 403 10.52 12.83 7.73
CA GLY A 403 10.86 13.73 6.63
C GLY A 403 11.09 12.94 5.33
N GLY A 404 11.57 13.59 4.26
CA GLY A 404 11.85 12.94 2.97
C GLY A 404 10.68 12.90 1.96
N GLY A 405 9.50 13.40 2.35
CA GLY A 405 8.44 13.79 1.42
C GLY A 405 8.55 15.25 0.98
N ALA A 406 7.58 15.76 0.21
CA ALA A 406 7.58 17.16 -0.26
C ALA A 406 7.50 18.19 0.89
N THR A 407 7.08 17.79 2.10
CA THR A 407 6.96 18.67 3.27
C THR A 407 7.33 17.90 4.55
N ALA A 408 8.14 18.51 5.41
CA ALA A 408 8.52 17.91 6.68
C ALA A 408 7.35 17.91 7.66
N ALA A 409 7.31 16.95 8.59
CA ALA A 409 6.24 16.84 9.58
C ALA A 409 6.03 18.11 10.39
N THR A 410 7.11 18.83 10.70
CA THR A 410 7.12 20.05 11.50
C THR A 410 6.55 21.26 10.77
N ASP A 411 6.47 21.21 9.44
CA ASP A 411 5.95 22.29 8.61
C ASP A 411 4.44 22.16 8.38
N LEU A 412 3.87 21.00 8.72
CA LEU A 412 2.43 20.76 8.63
C LEU A 412 1.69 21.31 9.87
N PRO A 413 0.48 21.86 9.68
CA PRO A 413 -0.38 22.20 10.80
C PRO A 413 -0.71 20.97 11.65
N LYS A 414 -0.83 21.13 12.97
CA LYS A 414 -1.20 20.00 13.86
C LYS A 414 -2.52 19.29 13.51
N SER A 415 -3.40 19.96 12.76
CA SER A 415 -4.68 19.42 12.28
C SER A 415 -4.56 18.66 10.96
N ASP A 416 -3.37 18.59 10.37
CA ASP A 416 -3.13 17.90 9.10
C ASP A 416 -3.38 16.39 9.24
N GLU A 417 -4.05 15.81 8.24
CA GLU A 417 -4.42 14.39 8.24
C GLU A 417 -3.19 13.47 8.21
N ALA A 418 -2.03 13.94 7.73
CA ALA A 418 -0.79 13.17 7.73
C ALA A 418 -0.36 12.71 9.14
N HIS A 419 -0.73 13.47 10.18
CA HIS A 419 -0.47 13.10 11.56
C HIS A 419 -1.41 12.00 12.08
N GLN A 420 -2.61 11.89 11.52
CA GLN A 420 -3.67 11.05 12.08
C GLN A 420 -3.30 9.57 12.10
N LYS A 421 -2.56 9.07 11.10
CA LYS A 421 -2.14 7.66 11.04
C LYS A 421 -1.29 7.26 12.26
N TYR A 422 -0.39 8.13 12.72
CA TYR A 422 0.45 7.87 13.89
C TYR A 422 -0.34 8.02 15.20
N LEU A 423 -1.21 9.02 15.30
CA LEU A 423 -2.07 9.21 16.47
C LEU A 423 -3.00 8.01 16.69
N ASP A 424 -3.62 7.53 15.62
CA ASP A 424 -4.44 6.32 15.61
C ASP A 424 -3.63 5.08 16.00
N TYR A 425 -2.41 4.98 15.48
CA TYR A 425 -1.51 3.88 15.78
C TYR A 425 -1.17 3.83 17.28
N TYR A 426 -0.64 4.91 17.85
CA TYR A 426 -0.27 4.95 19.27
C TYR A 426 -1.48 4.71 20.18
N THR A 427 -2.65 5.24 19.82
CA THR A 427 -3.89 4.96 20.53
C THR A 427 -4.20 3.45 20.56
N LYS A 428 -4.11 2.76 19.41
CA LYS A 428 -4.38 1.32 19.32
C LYS A 428 -3.43 0.46 20.13
N ILE A 429 -2.16 0.86 20.23
CA ILE A 429 -1.13 0.13 21.00
C ILE A 429 -0.98 0.63 22.45
N ASN A 430 -1.90 1.48 22.91
CA ASN A 430 -1.94 2.03 24.27
C ASN A 430 -0.68 2.85 24.64
N ILE A 431 -0.15 3.61 23.68
CA ILE A 431 0.89 4.62 23.90
C ILE A 431 0.28 6.01 23.94
N PRO A 432 0.68 6.88 24.90
CA PRO A 432 0.21 8.26 24.92
C PRO A 432 0.53 8.97 23.61
N THR A 433 -0.47 9.59 22.97
CA THR A 433 -0.29 10.31 21.69
C THR A 433 0.66 11.49 21.79
N GLU A 434 0.92 11.99 23.00
CA GLU A 434 1.96 12.97 23.30
C GLU A 434 3.37 12.49 22.92
N PHE A 435 3.59 11.17 22.87
CA PHE A 435 4.84 10.58 22.40
C PHE A 435 5.12 10.98 20.95
N TYR A 436 4.12 10.93 20.07
CA TYR A 436 4.25 11.35 18.67
C TYR A 436 4.73 12.81 18.55
N TRP A 437 4.05 13.72 19.25
CA TRP A 437 4.42 15.14 19.21
C TRP A 437 5.78 15.41 19.82
N TYR A 438 6.22 14.54 20.73
CA TYR A 438 7.55 14.59 21.28
C TYR A 438 8.61 14.14 20.28
N THR A 439 8.40 13.05 19.53
CA THR A 439 9.39 12.58 18.54
C THR A 439 9.67 13.65 17.49
N LEU A 440 8.64 14.36 17.03
CA LEU A 440 8.79 15.49 16.08
C LEU A 440 9.65 16.64 16.61
N LYS A 441 9.72 16.81 17.94
CA LYS A 441 10.50 17.88 18.59
C LYS A 441 11.86 17.43 19.07
N ALA A 442 12.04 16.13 19.29
CA ALA A 442 13.24 15.58 19.91
C ALA A 442 14.47 15.75 19.01
N ALA A 443 14.30 15.53 17.71
CA ALA A 443 15.33 15.77 16.69
C ALA A 443 14.70 16.02 15.31
N PRO A 444 15.34 16.80 14.43
CA PRO A 444 14.96 16.90 13.02
C PRO A 444 15.19 15.56 12.30
N ALA A 445 14.63 15.39 11.09
CA ALA A 445 14.75 14.15 10.31
C ALA A 445 16.21 13.74 10.00
N SER A 446 17.13 14.71 9.97
CA SER A 446 18.56 14.50 9.72
C SER A 446 19.38 14.13 10.96
N SER A 447 18.76 13.99 12.13
CA SER A 447 19.43 13.68 13.39
C SER A 447 18.62 12.70 14.24
N ILE A 448 19.23 12.13 15.28
CA ILE A 448 18.60 11.17 16.17
C ILE A 448 18.77 11.64 17.62
N HIS A 449 17.66 11.72 18.35
CA HIS A 449 17.67 11.87 19.81
C HIS A 449 17.55 10.51 20.47
N ASN A 450 18.58 10.09 21.20
CA ASN A 450 18.52 8.90 22.04
C ASN A 450 17.73 9.21 23.33
N MET A 451 16.64 8.50 23.54
CA MET A 451 15.76 8.72 24.69
C MET A 451 16.47 8.48 26.02
N THR A 452 16.29 9.42 26.94
CA THR A 452 16.71 9.29 28.34
C THR A 452 15.75 8.39 29.13
N GLU A 453 16.21 7.92 30.29
CA GLU A 453 15.38 7.10 31.18
C GLU A 453 14.10 7.80 31.67
N GLU A 454 14.17 9.12 31.85
CA GLU A 454 13.01 9.93 32.23
C GLU A 454 11.99 10.01 31.09
N GLU A 455 12.44 10.13 29.84
CA GLU A 455 11.56 10.15 28.67
C GLU A 455 10.94 8.76 28.42
N ILE A 456 11.74 7.69 28.55
CA ILE A 456 11.28 6.30 28.49
C ILE A 456 10.14 6.07 29.49
N LYS A 457 10.29 6.59 30.71
CA LYS A 457 9.26 6.49 31.76
C LYS A 457 8.04 7.36 31.45
N LYS A 458 8.25 8.62 31.06
CA LYS A 458 7.19 9.60 30.77
C LYS A 458 6.24 9.09 29.70
N TYR A 459 6.77 8.55 28.60
CA TYR A 459 5.98 8.09 27.47
C TYR A 459 5.63 6.60 27.52
N LYS A 460 5.91 5.94 28.66
CA LYS A 460 5.61 4.52 28.89
C LYS A 460 6.25 3.60 27.85
N VAL A 461 7.44 3.93 27.36
CA VAL A 461 8.15 3.16 26.33
C VAL A 461 8.43 1.73 26.82
N ARG A 462 8.70 1.56 28.12
CA ARG A 462 8.65 0.27 28.82
C ARG A 462 7.38 0.10 29.64
N ASN A 463 6.92 -1.13 29.78
CA ASN A 463 5.73 -1.46 30.58
C ASN A 463 5.89 -2.78 31.38
N ASN A 464 7.14 -3.16 31.65
CA ASN A 464 7.51 -4.37 32.38
C ASN A 464 7.59 -4.19 33.89
#